data_AF-A0A7G9BIJ4-F1
#
_entry.id   AF-A0A7G9BIJ4-F1
#
_cell.length_a   1.000
_cell.length_b   1.000
_cell.length_c   1.000
_cell.angle_alpha   90.00
_cell.angle_beta   90.00
_cell.angle_gamma   90.00
#
_symmetry.space_group_name_H-M   'P 1'
#
loop_
_entity.id
_entity.type
_entity.pdbx_description
1 polymer ?
#
loop_
_entity_poly.entity_id
_entity_poly.type
_entity_poly.pdbx_seq_one_letter_code
_entity_poly.pdbx_strand_id
1 'polypeptide(L)' 'MVITVREPGTKTFIDIHAYPEDYKDSTAWRIQYPGIDPFLMVKEQGEWLVADNETINIDVADAVIEGLAHAVDKK' A
#
# COMPACT_ATOMS: atom_id res chain seq x y z
N MET A 1 6.95 -6.12 5.85
CA MET A 1 6.31 -7.29 5.21
C MET A 1 6.49 -7.19 3.71
N VAL A 2 6.55 -8.32 3.02
CA VAL A 2 6.50 -8.35 1.56
C VAL A 2 5.07 -8.71 1.16
N ILE A 3 4.48 -7.93 0.27
CA ILE A 3 3.17 -8.19 -0.30
C ILE A 3 3.31 -8.30 -1.81
N THR A 4 2.66 -9.30 -2.39
CA THR A 4 2.64 -9.48 -3.85
C THR A 4 1.42 -8.74 -4.39
N VAL A 5 1.63 -7.77 -5.26
CA VAL A 5 0.57 -6.98 -5.90
C VAL A 5 0.58 -7.21 -7.40
N ARG A 6 -0.60 -7.12 -8.02
CA ARG A 6 -0.71 -7.17 -9.47
C ARG A 6 -0.62 -5.76 -10.04
N GLU A 7 0.44 -5.47 -10.77
CA GLU A 7 0.62 -4.16 -11.39
C GLU A 7 -0.50 -3.91 -12.41
N PRO A 8 -1.21 -2.76 -12.32
CA PRO A 8 -2.39 -2.51 -13.15
C PRO A 8 -2.05 -2.33 -14.63
N GLY A 9 -0.88 -1.75 -14.94
CA GLY A 9 -0.40 -1.50 -16.30
C GLY A 9 0.05 -2.77 -17.02
N THR A 10 1.05 -3.48 -16.48
CA THR A 10 1.60 -4.68 -17.15
C THR A 10 0.87 -5.97 -16.80
N LYS A 11 -0.01 -5.97 -15.80
CA LYS A 11 -0.66 -7.17 -15.22
C LYS A 11 0.32 -8.17 -14.61
N THR A 12 1.57 -7.77 -14.41
CA THR A 12 2.63 -8.57 -13.79
C THR A 12 2.46 -8.59 -12.28
N PHE A 13 2.78 -9.71 -11.64
CA PHE A 13 2.89 -9.77 -10.19
C PHE A 13 4.26 -9.25 -9.77
N ILE A 14 4.27 -8.29 -8.85
CA ILE A 14 5.49 -7.72 -8.29
C ILE A 14 5.43 -7.80 -6.77
N ASP A 15 6.60 -8.02 -6.16
CA ASP A 15 6.74 -7.99 -4.73
C ASP A 15 7.10 -6.57 -4.28
N ILE A 16 6.26 -6.01 -3.42
CA ILE A 16 6.48 -4.70 -2.83
C ILE A 16 6.68 -4.84 -1.33
N HIS A 17 7.43 -3.90 -0.76
CA HIS A 17 7.74 -3.92 0.65
C HIS A 17 6.85 -2.92 1.38
N ALA A 18 6.13 -3.40 2.40
CA ALA A 18 5.31 -2.58 3.28
C ALA A 18 5.89 -2.62 4.70
N TYR A 19 6.26 -1.46 5.25
CA TYR A 19 6.82 -1.35 6.59
C TYR A 19 5.81 -0.67 7.52
N PRO A 20 5.50 -1.26 8.68
CA PRO A 20 4.64 -0.57 9.64
C PRO A 20 5.37 0.68 10.13
N GLU A 21 4.64 1.79 10.23
CA GLU A 21 5.15 3.08 10.67
C GLU A 21 4.12 3.73 11.60
N ASP A 22 4.59 4.31 12.70
CA ASP A 22 3.73 5.04 13.62
C ASP A 22 3.30 6.36 12.96
N TYR A 23 1.99 6.53 12.75
CA TYR A 23 1.43 7.71 12.12
C TYR A 23 0.25 8.25 12.92
N LYS A 24 0.48 9.37 13.60
CA LYS A 24 -0.47 9.96 14.55
C LYS A 24 -0.88 8.92 15.62
N ASP A 25 -2.17 8.71 15.79
CA ASP A 25 -2.78 7.77 16.75
C ASP A 25 -3.08 6.40 16.10
N SER A 26 -2.48 6.08 14.95
CA SER A 26 -2.75 4.84 14.21
C SER A 26 -1.50 4.24 13.57
N THR A 27 -1.58 2.97 13.21
CA THR A 27 -0.52 2.29 12.47
C THR A 27 -0.72 2.52 10.97
N ALA A 28 0.25 3.18 10.35
CA ALA A 28 0.33 3.28 8.90
C ALA A 28 1.34 2.26 8.35
N TRP A 29 1.34 2.13 7.03
CA TRP A 29 2.16 1.22 6.27
C TRP A 29 2.87 1.99 5.17
N ARG A 30 4.19 2.11 5.32
CA ARG A 30 5.09 2.70 4.33
C ARG A 30 5.31 1.71 3.20
N ILE A 31 4.83 2.05 2.02
CA ILE A 31 4.87 1.21 0.83
C ILE A 31 6.04 1.64 -0.06
N GLN A 32 6.93 0.71 -0.34
CA GLN A 32 7.97 0.85 -1.35
C GLN A 32 7.56 0.09 -2.62
N TYR A 33 7.09 0.85 -3.60
CA TYR A 33 6.66 0.34 -4.88
C TYR A 33 7.73 0.64 -5.95
N PRO A 34 8.18 -0.37 -6.73
CA PRO A 34 9.20 -0.17 -7.75
C PRO A 34 8.82 0.89 -8.79
N GLY A 35 9.69 1.86 -9.02
CA GLY A 35 9.52 2.87 -10.07
C GLY A 35 8.66 4.08 -9.68
N ILE A 36 8.18 4.16 -8.44
CA ILE A 36 7.55 5.37 -7.89
C ILE A 36 8.12 5.68 -6.50
N ASP A 37 7.91 6.92 -6.05
CA ASP A 37 8.30 7.32 -4.71
C ASP A 37 7.53 6.54 -3.63
N PRO A 38 8.18 6.16 -2.52
CA PRO A 38 7.51 5.52 -1.41
C PRO A 38 6.38 6.39 -0.87
N PHE A 39 5.27 5.76 -0.49
CA PHE A 39 4.09 6.44 0.01
C PHE A 39 3.55 5.73 1.25
N LEU A 40 2.84 6.47 2.08
CA LEU A 40 2.30 6.02 3.34
C LEU A 40 0.81 5.74 3.19
N MET A 41 0.40 4.54 3.57
CA MET A 41 -1.00 4.13 3.61
C MET A 41 -1.47 3.97 5.05
N VAL A 42 -2.58 4.60 5.41
CA VAL A 42 -3.17 4.49 6.74
C VAL A 42 -4.59 3.93 6.61
N LYS A 43 -4.99 3.10 7.57
CA LYS A 43 -6.38 2.62 7.65
C LYS A 43 -7.16 3.52 8.60
N GLU A 44 -8.00 4.40 8.06
CA GLU A 44 -8.87 5.28 8.84
C GLU A 44 -10.33 4.87 8.60
N GLN A 45 -11.11 4.71 9.68
CA GLN A 45 -12.55 4.35 9.63
C GLN A 45 -12.88 3.08 8.81
N GLY A 46 -11.92 2.17 8.64
CA GLY A 46 -12.10 0.93 7.87
C GLY A 46 -11.65 1.03 6.41
N GLU A 47 -11.34 2.23 5.93
CA GLU A 47 -10.86 2.48 4.57
C GLU A 47 -9.35 2.76 4.58
N TRP A 48 -8.68 2.33 3.51
CA TRP A 48 -7.26 2.59 3.33
C TRP A 48 -7.07 3.88 2.53
N LEU A 49 -6.30 4.80 3.08
CA LEU A 49 -6.05 6.13 2.51
C LEU A 49 -4.55 6.35 2.33
N VAL A 50 -4.17 7.04 1.26
CA VAL A 50 -2.78 7.48 1.04
C VAL A 50 -2.58 8.82 1.74
N ALA A 51 -1.61 8.88 2.66
CA ALA A 51 -1.43 9.99 3.58
C ALA A 51 -0.47 11.07 3.08
N ASP A 52 0.49 10.74 2.22
CA ASP A 52 1.61 11.63 1.88
C ASP A 52 1.98 11.67 0.39
N ASN A 53 1.19 11.05 -0.48
CA ASN A 53 1.42 11.08 -1.92
C ASN A 53 0.12 11.41 -2.67
N GLU A 54 -0.02 12.68 -3.07
CA GLU A 54 -1.17 13.19 -3.83
C GLU A 54 -1.13 12.83 -5.32
N THR A 55 0.00 12.29 -5.82
CA THR A 55 0.23 12.04 -7.26
C THR A 55 0.25 10.55 -7.60
N ILE A 56 -0.02 9.68 -6.64
CA ILE A 56 -0.05 8.24 -6.90
C ILE A 56 -1.18 7.89 -7.89
N ASN A 57 -0.88 7.00 -8.83
CA ASN A 57 -1.90 6.48 -9.72
C ASN A 57 -2.92 5.67 -8.89
N ILE A 58 -4.21 6.00 -9.04
CA ILE A 58 -5.31 5.33 -8.34
C ILE A 58 -5.29 3.81 -8.52
N ASP A 59 -4.94 3.31 -9.71
CA ASP A 59 -4.90 1.88 -10.00
C ASP A 59 -3.78 1.17 -9.20
N VAL A 60 -2.67 1.89 -8.93
CA VAL A 60 -1.56 1.37 -8.13
C VAL A 60 -1.94 1.34 -6.66
N ALA A 61 -2.59 2.41 -6.19
CA ALA A 61 -3.11 2.46 -4.83
C ALA A 61 -4.10 1.32 -4.57
N ASP A 62 -5.05 1.08 -5.48
CA ASP A 62 -6.03 -0.01 -5.37
C ASP A 62 -5.35 -1.38 -5.31
N ALA A 63 -4.39 -1.65 -6.20
CA ALA A 63 -3.64 -2.91 -6.18
C ALA A 63 -2.87 -3.14 -4.86
N VAL A 64 -2.35 -2.07 -4.27
CA VAL A 64 -1.64 -2.11 -2.98
C VAL A 64 -2.62 -2.31 -1.82
N ILE A 65 -3.78 -1.66 -1.86
CA ILE A 65 -4.86 -1.84 -0.87
C ILE A 65 -5.33 -3.29 -0.84
N GLU A 66 -5.59 -3.89 -2.00
CA GLU A 66 -5.96 -5.30 -2.09
C GLU A 66 -4.89 -6.21 -1.49
N GLY A 67 -3.61 -5.97 -1.84
CA GLY A 67 -2.48 -6.71 -1.30
C GLY A 67 -2.33 -6.57 0.22
N LEU A 68 -2.45 -5.35 0.74
CA LEU A 68 -2.41 -5.05 2.18
C LEU A 68 -3.57 -5.69 2.92
N ALA A 69 -4.80 -5.55 2.42
CA ALA A 69 -5.98 -6.16 3.02
C ALA A 69 -5.81 -7.68 3.14
N HIS A 70 -5.36 -8.35 2.07
CA HIS A 70 -5.09 -9.78 2.12
C HIS A 70 -3.95 -10.18 3.06
N ALA A 71 -2.91 -9.36 3.19
CA ALA A 71 -1.75 -9.64 4.04
C ALA A 71 -2.02 -9.38 5.53
N VAL A 72 -2.83 -8.37 5.85
CA VAL A 72 -3.16 -7.94 7.22
C VAL A 72 -4.34 -8.71 7.79
N ASP A 73 -5.36 -9.04 6.98
CA ASP A 73 -6.59 -9.73 7.42
C ASP A 73 -6.38 -11.25 7.59
N LYS A 74 -5.31 -11.81 7.02
CA LYS A 74 -4.91 -13.22 7.20
C LYS A 74 -4.30 -13.54 8.58
N LYS A 75 -4.32 -12.63 9.54
CA LYS A 75 -3.70 -12.80 10.86
C LYS A 75 -4.71 -13.02 11.99
#